data_AF-A0A9P7FXP2-F1
#
_entry.id   AF-A0A9P7FXP2-F1
#
_cell.length_a   1.000
_cell.length_b   1.000
_cell.length_c   1.000
_cell.angle_alpha   90.00
_cell.angle_beta   90.00
_cell.angle_gamma   90.00
#
_symmetry.space_group_name_H-M   'P 1'
#
loop_
_entity.id
_entity.type
_entity.pdbx_description
1 polymer ?
#
loop_
_entity_poly.entity_id
_entity_poly.type
_entity_poly.pdbx_seq_one_letter_code
_entity_poly.pdbx_strand_id
1 'polypeptide(L)'
;MQEDQTGNWDEPAFGGTIKLGKWIHACNIKQTDDMLENFTSMLVTEEVNDVLTPAKSILESLLKTPDNVSPEDSPLVKWVRDAKKDLRKTLVPYAGGLTISERAQIAHWFELNVSKDKKTCQNWIGFVLIVHVHIVFIASHLKDDPKYHDLDEKGHLKEAWAVLLSCTLPLDWMDIDVDYECIEKLEEQRFKDSVHAGIAGNQQWGLDAGSHQNSWNPYGGLPYNWKKGD
;
A
#
# COMPACT_ATOMS: atom_id res chain seq x y z
N MET A 1 12.25 -26.65 -71.33
CA MET A 1 11.47 -25.62 -72.06
C MET A 1 10.21 -25.44 -71.24
N GLN A 2 10.07 -24.26 -70.63
CA GLN A 2 8.89 -23.71 -69.94
C GLN A 2 8.10 -24.62 -68.99
N GLU A 3 8.20 -24.32 -67.69
CA GLU A 3 7.01 -24.20 -66.85
C GLU A 3 7.14 -22.89 -66.06
N ASP A 4 6.24 -21.97 -66.39
CA ASP A 4 6.00 -20.69 -65.74
C ASP A 4 5.16 -20.97 -64.48
N GLN A 5 5.74 -20.76 -63.30
CA GLN A 5 5.01 -20.62 -62.05
C GLN A 5 5.51 -19.36 -61.35
N THR A 6 5.03 -18.22 -61.84
CA THR A 6 4.91 -17.00 -61.05
C THR A 6 3.83 -17.22 -59.98
N GLY A 7 4.22 -17.93 -58.91
CA GLY A 7 3.48 -17.93 -57.65
C GLY A 7 3.59 -16.55 -57.04
N ASN A 8 2.61 -15.70 -57.36
CA ASN A 8 2.34 -14.44 -56.71
C ASN A 8 2.11 -14.72 -55.21
N TRP A 9 3.17 -14.63 -54.41
CA TRP A 9 3.01 -14.46 -52.97
C TRP A 9 2.49 -13.04 -52.79
N ASP A 10 1.17 -12.91 -52.74
CA ASP A 10 0.55 -11.73 -52.16
C ASP A 10 1.10 -11.60 -50.73
N GLU A 11 2.12 -10.76 -50.57
CA GLU A 11 2.55 -10.28 -49.27
C GLU A 11 1.32 -9.70 -48.59
N PRO A 12 0.87 -10.26 -47.45
CA PRO A 12 -0.16 -9.58 -46.71
C PRO A 12 0.48 -8.29 -46.19
N ALA A 13 0.00 -7.17 -46.71
CA ALA A 13 0.33 -5.82 -46.27
C ALA A 13 -0.18 -5.60 -44.83
N PHE A 14 0.41 -6.30 -43.87
CA PHE A 14 0.36 -5.94 -42.47
C PHE A 14 1.67 -5.25 -42.12
N GLY A 15 1.82 -4.03 -42.64
CA GLY A 15 2.53 -2.96 -41.95
C GLY A 15 1.77 -2.58 -40.69
N GLY A 16 1.52 -3.55 -39.80
CA GLY A 16 1.03 -3.30 -38.47
C GLY A 16 2.16 -2.65 -37.72
N THR A 17 2.04 -1.36 -37.44
CA THR A 17 2.90 -0.66 -36.48
C THR A 17 2.83 -1.43 -35.18
N ILE A 18 3.80 -2.32 -34.92
CA ILE A 18 3.93 -2.96 -33.61
C ILE A 18 4.32 -1.83 -32.68
N LYS A 19 3.32 -1.22 -32.05
CA LYS A 19 3.54 -0.39 -30.89
C LYS A 19 3.95 -1.35 -29.80
N LEU A 20 5.26 -1.62 -29.66
CA LEU A 20 5.76 -2.07 -28.37
C LEU A 20 5.19 -1.07 -27.34
N GLY A 21 4.38 -1.59 -26.42
CA GLY A 21 3.71 -0.76 -25.44
C GLY A 21 4.76 -0.03 -24.62
N LYS A 22 4.53 1.24 -24.30
CA LYS A 22 5.26 1.85 -23.18
C LYS A 22 4.74 1.22 -21.91
N TRP A 23 5.61 0.79 -21.01
CA TRP A 23 5.21 0.33 -19.68
C TRP A 23 6.02 1.05 -18.60
N ILE A 24 5.54 0.93 -17.37
CA ILE A 24 6.23 1.39 -16.17
C ILE A 24 6.95 0.16 -15.62
N HIS A 25 8.26 0.26 -15.42
CA HIS A 25 9.03 -0.82 -14.78
C HIS A 25 8.44 -1.16 -13.42
N ALA A 26 8.47 -2.44 -13.06
CA ALA A 26 8.06 -2.92 -11.75
C ALA A 26 8.78 -2.12 -10.64
N CYS A 27 10.09 -1.91 -10.75
CA CYS A 27 10.86 -1.13 -9.77
C CYS A 27 10.40 0.35 -9.59
N ASN A 28 9.54 0.86 -10.49
CA ASN A 28 8.96 2.20 -10.43
C ASN A 28 7.49 2.21 -9.99
N ILE A 29 6.85 1.05 -9.83
CA ILE A 29 5.54 0.93 -9.19
C ILE A 29 5.76 1.06 -7.69
N LYS A 30 5.02 1.95 -7.03
CA LYS A 30 5.09 2.11 -5.57
C LYS A 30 4.62 0.82 -4.91
N GLN A 31 5.47 0.22 -4.08
CA GLN A 31 5.07 -0.98 -3.33
C GLN A 31 4.11 -0.61 -2.21
N THR A 32 3.34 -1.59 -1.75
CA THR A 32 2.42 -1.43 -0.61
C THR A 32 3.15 -1.01 0.66
N ASP A 33 4.36 -1.53 0.89
CA ASP A 33 5.20 -1.15 2.03
C ASP A 33 5.64 0.32 1.96
N ASP A 34 5.93 0.86 0.78
CA ASP A 34 6.22 2.29 0.57
C ASP A 34 5.04 3.19 0.98
N MET A 35 3.80 2.68 0.92
CA MET A 35 2.60 3.45 1.27
C MET A 35 2.51 3.70 2.77
N LEU A 36 2.93 2.73 3.61
CA LEU A 36 2.98 2.92 5.06
C LEU A 36 4.20 3.75 5.48
N GLU A 37 5.31 3.68 4.74
CA GLU A 37 6.48 4.53 5.00
C GLU A 37 6.26 5.98 4.56
N ASN A 38 5.56 6.19 3.44
CA ASN A 38 5.28 7.51 2.85
C ASN A 38 3.79 7.87 2.85
N PHE A 39 3.07 7.53 3.93
CA PHE A 39 1.63 7.77 4.07
C PHE A 39 1.23 9.25 3.87
N THR A 40 2.13 10.19 4.14
CA THR A 40 1.92 11.64 3.93
C THR A 40 1.68 12.03 2.47
N SER A 41 2.03 11.15 1.52
CA SER A 41 1.77 11.36 0.10
C SER A 41 0.38 10.88 -0.35
N MET A 42 -0.37 10.19 0.52
CA MET A 42 -1.70 9.69 0.22
C MET A 42 -2.76 10.76 0.45
N LEU A 43 -3.77 10.83 -0.42
CA LEU A 43 -4.91 11.71 -0.18
C LEU A 43 -5.81 11.07 0.87
N VAL A 44 -6.19 11.85 1.89
CA VAL A 44 -7.20 11.43 2.86
C VAL A 44 -8.57 11.53 2.18
N THR A 45 -9.33 10.44 2.22
CA THR A 45 -10.68 10.38 1.66
C THR A 45 -11.68 11.13 2.55
N GLU A 46 -12.79 11.57 1.95
CA GLU A 46 -13.89 12.19 2.70
C GLU A 46 -14.46 11.24 3.75
N GLU A 47 -14.59 9.96 3.41
CA GLU A 47 -15.01 8.90 4.34
C GLU A 47 -14.14 8.82 5.60
N VAL A 48 -12.81 8.71 5.43
CA VAL A 48 -11.88 8.66 6.58
C VAL A 48 -12.01 9.94 7.40
N ASN A 49 -12.14 11.09 6.75
CA ASN A 49 -12.29 12.35 7.45
C ASN A 49 -13.59 12.43 8.25
N ASP A 50 -14.72 12.03 7.67
CA ASP A 50 -16.04 12.13 8.27
C ASP A 50 -16.22 11.15 9.43
N VAL A 51 -15.66 9.95 9.30
CA VAL A 51 -15.69 8.92 10.35
C VAL A 51 -14.82 9.32 11.54
N LEU A 52 -13.63 9.89 11.31
CA LEU A 52 -12.65 10.15 12.38
C LEU A 52 -12.80 11.52 13.04
N THR A 53 -13.40 12.50 12.36
CA THR A 53 -13.61 13.86 12.90
C THR A 53 -14.35 13.87 14.24
N PRO A 54 -15.44 13.11 14.45
CA PRO A 54 -16.13 13.05 15.73
C PRO A 54 -15.26 12.53 16.89
N ALA A 55 -14.34 11.60 16.61
CA ALA A 55 -13.47 10.97 17.62
C ALA A 55 -12.23 11.82 17.96
N LYS A 56 -12.01 12.95 17.28
CA LYS A 56 -10.79 13.77 17.40
C LYS A 56 -10.45 14.18 18.83
N SER A 57 -11.44 14.57 19.64
CA SER A 57 -11.22 14.99 21.03
C SER A 57 -10.64 13.87 21.89
N ILE A 58 -11.19 12.65 21.77
CA ILE A 58 -10.72 11.45 22.46
C ILE A 58 -9.30 11.09 22.02
N LEU A 59 -9.02 11.20 20.71
CA LEU A 59 -7.69 10.93 20.15
C LEU A 59 -6.63 11.92 20.66
N GLU A 60 -6.97 13.21 20.75
CA GLU A 60 -6.08 14.20 21.37
C GLU A 60 -5.85 13.92 22.86
N SER A 61 -6.89 13.50 23.59
CA SER A 61 -6.78 13.10 24.99
C SER A 61 -5.92 11.85 25.18
N LEU A 62 -6.05 10.85 24.31
CA LEU A 62 -5.20 9.66 24.32
C LEU A 62 -3.74 10.02 24.04
N LEU A 63 -3.48 11.01 23.18
CA LEU A 63 -2.12 11.42 22.82
C LEU A 63 -1.44 12.19 23.97
N LYS A 64 -2.18 13.10 24.61
CA LYS A 64 -1.64 13.98 25.66
C LYS A 64 -1.66 13.32 27.05
N THR A 65 -2.79 12.71 27.41
CA THR A 65 -3.09 12.18 28.75
C THR A 65 -3.82 10.81 28.67
N PRO A 66 -3.14 9.75 28.22
CA PRO A 66 -3.73 8.42 28.05
C PRO A 66 -4.26 7.82 29.36
N ASP A 67 -3.68 8.19 30.51
CA ASP A 67 -4.09 7.69 31.83
C ASP A 67 -5.47 8.21 32.26
N ASN A 68 -5.94 9.32 31.68
CA ASN A 68 -7.22 9.94 32.02
C ASN A 68 -8.41 9.40 31.21
N VAL A 69 -8.15 8.59 30.18
CA VAL A 69 -9.22 8.05 29.32
C VAL A 69 -9.93 6.90 30.04
N SER A 70 -11.26 6.87 30.00
CA SER A 70 -12.03 5.81 30.66
C SER A 70 -11.83 4.47 29.93
N PRO A 71 -11.71 3.33 30.64
CA PRO A 71 -11.76 2.00 30.01
C PRO A 71 -13.07 1.73 29.26
N GLU A 72 -14.13 2.50 29.54
CA GLU A 72 -15.41 2.37 28.85
C GLU A 72 -15.42 3.02 27.46
N ASP A 73 -14.55 4.01 27.24
CA ASP A 73 -14.48 4.77 25.99
C ASP A 73 -13.60 4.06 24.95
N SER A 74 -12.81 3.06 25.38
CA SER A 74 -11.93 2.30 24.51
C SER A 74 -11.70 0.88 25.04
N PRO A 75 -12.15 -0.16 24.31
CA PRO A 75 -11.89 -1.56 24.69
C PRO A 75 -10.40 -1.88 24.73
N LEU A 76 -9.59 -1.16 23.94
CA LEU A 76 -8.14 -1.28 23.93
C LEU A 76 -7.50 -0.74 25.21
N VAL A 77 -7.97 0.42 25.72
CA VAL A 77 -7.49 0.97 27.00
C VAL A 77 -7.79 -0.01 28.14
N LYS A 78 -8.97 -0.63 28.13
CA LYS A 78 -9.33 -1.68 29.08
C LYS A 78 -8.35 -2.86 29.01
N TRP A 79 -8.10 -3.39 27.81
CA TRP A 79 -7.18 -4.52 27.60
C TRP A 79 -5.75 -4.23 28.09
N VAL A 80 -5.20 -3.05 27.79
CA VAL A 80 -3.84 -2.67 28.22
C VAL A 80 -3.74 -2.55 29.74
N ARG A 81 -4.76 -1.93 30.38
CA ARG A 81 -4.80 -1.77 31.84
C ARG A 81 -4.97 -3.10 32.56
N ASP A 82 -5.85 -3.97 32.06
CA ASP A 82 -6.03 -5.32 32.60
C ASP A 82 -4.73 -6.14 32.50
N ALA A 83 -3.97 -5.94 31.43
CA ALA A 83 -2.63 -6.52 31.25
C ALA A 83 -1.51 -5.82 32.05
N LYS A 84 -1.82 -4.75 32.79
CA LYS A 84 -0.86 -3.92 33.54
C LYS A 84 0.31 -3.40 32.69
N LYS A 85 0.05 -3.06 31.42
CA LYS A 85 1.05 -2.53 30.49
C LYS A 85 0.92 -1.01 30.33
N ASP A 86 1.96 -0.40 29.79
CA ASP A 86 2.01 1.04 29.49
C ASP A 86 1.28 1.35 28.17
N LEU A 87 0.28 2.24 28.20
CA LEU A 87 -0.51 2.64 27.01
C LEU A 87 0.35 3.27 25.90
N ARG A 88 1.47 3.90 26.24
CA ARG A 88 2.35 4.58 25.26
C ARG A 88 3.34 3.63 24.61
N LYS A 89 3.62 2.48 25.22
CA LYS A 89 4.68 1.54 24.79
C LYS A 89 4.14 0.19 24.35
N THR A 90 2.84 -0.06 24.53
CA THR A 90 2.24 -1.32 24.14
C THR A 90 2.04 -1.37 22.63
N LEU A 91 2.85 -2.21 21.98
CA LEU A 91 2.67 -2.58 20.59
C LEU A 91 1.42 -3.47 20.48
N VAL A 92 0.57 -3.17 19.49
CA VAL A 92 -0.63 -3.96 19.21
C VAL A 92 -0.52 -4.45 17.76
N PRO A 93 -0.13 -5.72 17.52
CA PRO A 93 0.17 -6.23 16.19
C PRO A 93 -1.08 -6.64 15.41
N TYR A 94 -2.19 -5.89 15.57
CA TYR A 94 -3.48 -6.20 14.96
C TYR A 94 -4.02 -4.97 14.23
N ALA A 95 -4.40 -5.15 12.97
CA ALA A 95 -4.94 -4.09 12.11
C ALA A 95 -6.37 -4.35 11.63
N GLY A 96 -6.96 -5.50 11.98
CA GLY A 96 -8.40 -5.74 11.82
C GLY A 96 -8.92 -5.85 10.40
N GLY A 97 -8.11 -6.33 9.46
CA GLY A 97 -8.54 -6.51 8.06
C GLY A 97 -8.47 -5.24 7.21
N LEU A 98 -8.05 -4.11 7.77
CA LEU A 98 -7.87 -2.86 7.01
C LEU A 98 -6.77 -3.03 5.96
N THR A 99 -7.08 -2.59 4.74
CA THR A 99 -6.11 -2.52 3.64
C THR A 99 -4.97 -1.59 3.98
N ILE A 100 -3.83 -1.78 3.32
CA ILE A 100 -2.65 -0.93 3.49
C ILE A 100 -2.96 0.54 3.13
N SER A 101 -3.77 0.75 2.09
CA SER A 101 -4.21 2.08 1.69
C SER A 101 -5.06 2.78 2.76
N GLU A 102 -6.04 2.07 3.36
CA GLU A 102 -6.85 2.63 4.45
C GLU A 102 -5.98 2.97 5.66
N ARG A 103 -5.07 2.06 6.05
CA ARG A 103 -4.15 2.30 7.16
C ARG A 103 -3.26 3.52 6.94
N ALA A 104 -2.75 3.69 5.73
CA ALA A 104 -1.94 4.86 5.38
C ALA A 104 -2.78 6.16 5.33
N GLN A 105 -4.01 6.12 4.81
CA GLN A 105 -4.92 7.27 4.84
C GLN A 105 -5.30 7.67 6.28
N ILE A 106 -5.58 6.69 7.14
CA ILE A 106 -5.87 6.90 8.56
C ILE A 106 -4.66 7.50 9.27
N ALA A 107 -3.45 6.97 9.02
CA ALA A 107 -2.22 7.51 9.58
C ALA A 107 -1.97 8.95 9.13
N HIS A 108 -2.23 9.26 7.85
CA HIS A 108 -2.11 10.61 7.33
C HIS A 108 -3.12 11.56 7.97
N TRP A 109 -4.39 11.16 8.08
CA TRP A 109 -5.40 11.96 8.75
C TRP A 109 -5.02 12.25 10.21
N PHE A 110 -4.52 11.24 10.92
CA PHE A 110 -4.09 11.37 12.31
C PHE A 110 -2.93 12.35 12.47
N GLU A 111 -1.94 12.30 11.56
CA GLU A 111 -0.84 13.27 11.53
C GLU A 111 -1.36 14.70 11.32
N LEU A 112 -2.24 14.92 10.34
CA LEU A 112 -2.77 16.25 10.01
C LEU A 112 -3.65 16.83 11.13
N ASN A 113 -4.45 15.98 11.78
CA ASN A 113 -5.53 16.46 12.64
C ASN A 113 -5.23 16.39 14.13
N VAL A 114 -4.48 15.39 14.58
CA VAL A 114 -4.28 15.08 16.01
C VAL A 114 -2.85 15.38 16.44
N SER A 115 -1.87 14.71 15.82
CA SER A 115 -0.46 14.84 16.20
C SER A 115 0.12 16.20 15.80
N LYS A 116 -0.12 16.64 14.56
CA LYS A 116 0.39 17.88 13.96
C LYS A 116 1.92 18.03 13.99
N ASP A 117 2.66 17.00 14.40
CA ASP A 117 4.13 16.98 14.46
C ASP A 117 4.69 15.66 13.96
N LYS A 118 5.35 15.73 12.79
CA LYS A 118 6.04 14.61 12.14
C LYS A 118 7.06 13.92 13.03
N LYS A 119 7.67 14.63 13.98
CA LYS A 119 8.68 14.06 14.90
C LYS A 119 8.07 13.10 15.92
N THR A 120 6.76 13.20 16.16
CA THR A 120 6.05 12.32 17.11
C THR A 120 5.52 11.04 16.46
N CYS A 121 5.69 10.88 15.15
CA CYS A 121 5.21 9.74 14.37
C CYS A 121 5.62 8.39 14.96
N GLN A 122 6.88 8.26 15.37
CA GLN A 122 7.43 7.07 16.05
C GLN A 122 6.78 6.77 17.40
N ASN A 123 6.09 7.73 18.02
CA ASN A 123 5.46 7.56 19.34
C ASN A 123 4.02 7.03 19.24
N TRP A 124 3.41 7.01 18.06
CA TRP A 124 2.02 6.57 17.89
C TRP A 124 1.81 5.53 16.79
N ILE A 125 2.70 5.42 15.79
CA ILE A 125 2.66 4.33 14.82
C ILE A 125 2.86 2.98 15.50
N GLY A 126 1.96 2.02 15.26
CA GLY A 126 2.00 0.66 15.82
C GLY A 126 1.59 0.54 17.30
N PHE A 127 1.30 1.66 17.96
CA PHE A 127 0.92 1.70 19.37
C PHE A 127 -0.59 1.82 19.55
N VAL A 128 -1.01 1.79 20.81
CA VAL A 128 -2.42 1.88 21.25
C VAL A 128 -3.21 2.99 20.56
N LEU A 129 -2.58 4.14 20.32
CA LEU A 129 -3.20 5.31 19.71
C LEU A 129 -3.75 5.03 18.32
N ILE A 130 -2.91 4.59 17.38
CA ILE A 130 -3.37 4.36 16.01
C ILE A 130 -4.35 3.19 15.92
N VAL A 131 -4.19 2.19 16.80
CA VAL A 131 -5.13 1.06 16.86
C VAL A 131 -6.50 1.50 17.36
N HIS A 132 -6.59 2.47 18.28
CA HIS A 132 -7.89 3.03 18.64
C HIS A 132 -8.58 3.72 17.45
N VAL A 133 -7.80 4.39 16.58
CA VAL A 133 -8.33 4.98 15.33
C VAL A 133 -8.86 3.88 14.41
N HIS A 134 -8.12 2.77 14.25
CA HIS A 134 -8.60 1.62 13.49
C HIS A 134 -9.92 1.06 14.05
N ILE A 135 -10.04 0.95 15.38
CA ILE A 135 -11.28 0.47 16.03
C ILE A 135 -12.45 1.40 15.71
N VAL A 136 -12.26 2.72 15.78
CA VAL A 136 -13.29 3.71 15.44
C VAL A 136 -13.73 3.56 13.98
N PHE A 137 -12.77 3.41 13.07
CA PHE A 137 -13.05 3.24 11.64
C PHE A 137 -13.77 1.92 11.34
N ILE A 138 -13.34 0.80 11.92
CA ILE A 138 -14.04 -0.49 11.78
C ILE A 138 -15.45 -0.39 12.39
N ALA A 139 -15.60 0.26 13.54
CA ALA A 139 -16.89 0.43 14.19
C ALA A 139 -17.89 1.23 13.35
N SER A 140 -17.45 2.18 12.51
CA SER A 140 -18.37 2.87 11.60
C SER A 140 -18.89 1.93 10.52
N HIS A 141 -18.03 1.10 9.94
CA HIS A 141 -18.41 0.12 8.91
C HIS A 141 -19.37 -0.94 9.46
N LEU A 142 -19.20 -1.31 10.74
CA LEU A 142 -20.13 -2.24 11.39
C LEU A 142 -21.54 -1.66 11.56
N LYS A 143 -21.69 -0.33 11.68
CA LYS A 143 -23.03 0.30 11.78
C LYS A 143 -23.85 0.11 10.50
N ASP A 144 -23.17 0.01 9.37
CA ASP A 144 -23.80 -0.19 8.07
C ASP A 144 -24.21 -1.65 7.82
N ASP A 145 -23.68 -2.60 8.60
CA ASP A 145 -24.04 -4.01 8.53
C ASP A 145 -25.34 -4.28 9.32
N PRO A 146 -26.39 -4.83 8.68
CA PRO A 146 -27.65 -5.17 9.33
C PRO A 146 -27.50 -6.07 10.58
N LYS A 147 -26.42 -6.84 10.67
CA LYS A 147 -26.14 -7.71 11.81
C LYS A 147 -25.80 -6.94 13.09
N TYR A 148 -25.18 -5.77 12.96
CA TYR A 148 -24.66 -5.01 14.10
C TYR A 148 -25.36 -3.66 14.31
N HIS A 149 -26.22 -3.24 13.37
CA HIS A 149 -26.95 -1.97 13.39
C HIS A 149 -27.63 -1.63 14.74
N ASP A 150 -28.19 -2.62 15.45
CA ASP A 150 -28.93 -2.41 16.70
C ASP A 150 -28.04 -2.22 17.94
N LEU A 151 -26.71 -2.30 17.79
CA LEU A 151 -25.78 -2.11 18.90
C LEU A 151 -25.72 -0.63 19.32
N ASP A 152 -25.45 -0.38 20.60
CA ASP A 152 -25.08 0.95 21.06
C ASP A 152 -23.66 1.30 20.59
N GLU A 153 -23.25 2.56 20.72
CA GLU A 153 -21.91 3.00 20.31
C GLU A 153 -20.79 2.20 21.00
N LYS A 154 -20.98 1.88 22.29
CA LYS A 154 -20.03 1.05 23.05
C LYS A 154 -20.02 -0.41 22.57
N GLY A 155 -21.17 -0.95 22.16
CA GLY A 155 -21.31 -2.26 21.54
C GLY A 155 -20.55 -2.34 20.23
N HIS A 156 -20.69 -1.33 19.36
CA HIS A 156 -19.95 -1.23 18.11
C HIS A 156 -18.43 -1.21 18.33
N LEU A 157 -17.94 -0.45 19.30
CA LEU A 157 -16.50 -0.42 19.62
C LEU A 157 -15.98 -1.77 20.12
N LYS A 158 -16.76 -2.49 20.95
CA LYS A 158 -16.38 -3.82 21.44
C LYS A 158 -16.34 -4.85 20.31
N GLU A 159 -17.33 -4.81 19.42
CA GLU A 159 -17.38 -5.71 18.27
C GLU A 159 -16.25 -5.39 17.29
N ALA A 160 -15.99 -4.12 17.01
CA ALA A 160 -14.86 -3.68 16.19
C ALA A 160 -13.51 -4.15 16.77
N TRP A 161 -13.36 -4.13 18.10
CA TRP A 161 -12.20 -4.72 18.76
C TRP A 161 -12.12 -6.24 18.58
N ALA A 162 -13.25 -6.95 18.67
CA ALA A 162 -13.29 -8.38 18.41
C ALA A 162 -12.91 -8.70 16.95
N VAL A 163 -13.42 -7.94 15.98
CA VAL A 163 -13.04 -8.02 14.56
C VAL A 163 -11.54 -7.74 14.40
N LEU A 164 -11.03 -6.73 15.10
CA LEU A 164 -9.60 -6.39 15.05
C LEU A 164 -8.71 -7.55 15.52
N LEU A 165 -9.12 -8.27 16.56
CA LEU A 165 -8.41 -9.43 17.09
C LEU A 165 -8.65 -10.73 16.29
N SER A 166 -9.86 -10.94 15.77
CA SER A 166 -10.23 -12.16 15.05
C SER A 166 -9.63 -12.21 13.66
N CYS A 167 -9.39 -11.05 13.06
CA CYS A 167 -8.51 -10.90 11.91
C CYS A 167 -7.06 -11.09 12.38
N THR A 168 -6.74 -12.33 12.76
CA THR A 168 -5.38 -12.84 12.63
C THR A 168 -5.07 -12.72 11.16
N LEU A 169 -4.17 -11.81 10.84
CA LEU A 169 -3.71 -11.61 9.48
C LEU A 169 -3.39 -13.00 8.93
N PRO A 170 -4.03 -13.47 7.84
CA PRO A 170 -3.41 -14.57 7.12
C PRO A 170 -1.98 -14.10 6.84
N LEU A 171 -1.00 -15.01 6.96
CA LEU A 171 0.39 -14.72 6.59
C LEU A 171 0.50 -14.12 5.17
N ASP A 172 -0.54 -14.21 4.36
CA ASP A 172 -0.82 -13.54 3.08
C ASP A 172 -0.79 -11.99 3.12
N TRP A 173 -0.55 -11.35 4.27
CA TRP A 173 -0.30 -9.91 4.38
C TRP A 173 1.16 -9.49 4.23
N MET A 174 2.07 -10.45 4.03
CA MET A 174 3.03 -10.19 2.98
C MET A 174 2.24 -10.41 1.69
N ASP A 175 1.54 -9.36 1.26
CA ASP A 175 0.99 -9.24 -0.10
C ASP A 175 2.20 -9.14 -1.03
N ILE A 176 3.00 -10.22 -1.06
CA ILE A 176 4.04 -10.44 -2.03
C ILE A 176 3.23 -10.67 -3.28
N ASP A 177 3.06 -9.59 -4.03
CA ASP A 177 2.64 -9.67 -5.41
C ASP A 177 3.74 -10.48 -6.12
N VAL A 178 3.55 -11.80 -6.16
CA VAL A 178 4.51 -12.75 -6.73
C VAL A 178 4.70 -12.41 -8.20
N ASP A 179 3.64 -11.96 -8.87
CA ASP A 179 3.71 -11.51 -10.25
C ASP A 179 4.59 -10.28 -10.37
N TYR A 180 4.43 -9.30 -9.48
CA TYR A 180 5.32 -8.14 -9.39
C TYR A 180 6.78 -8.54 -9.14
N GLU A 181 7.08 -9.36 -8.14
CA GLU A 181 8.46 -9.79 -7.85
C GLU A 181 9.07 -10.55 -9.04
N CYS A 182 8.26 -11.39 -9.70
CA CYS A 182 8.68 -12.13 -10.88
C CYS A 182 8.96 -11.18 -12.05
N ILE A 183 8.12 -10.17 -12.26
CA ILE A 183 8.32 -9.14 -13.28
C ILE A 183 9.55 -8.29 -12.95
N GLU A 184 9.74 -7.87 -11.69
CA GLU A 184 10.91 -7.09 -11.27
C GLU A 184 12.20 -7.87 -11.47
N LYS A 185 12.26 -9.15 -11.06
CA LYS A 185 13.43 -10.01 -11.29
C LYS A 185 13.68 -10.27 -12.77
N LEU A 186 12.62 -10.43 -13.56
CA LEU A 186 12.74 -10.55 -15.02
C LEU A 186 13.28 -9.27 -15.64
N GLU A 187 12.79 -8.11 -15.22
CA GLU A 187 13.27 -6.81 -15.65
C GLU A 187 14.71 -6.56 -15.23
N GLU A 188 15.10 -6.94 -14.00
CA GLU A 188 16.49 -6.90 -13.56
C GLU A 188 17.36 -7.72 -14.51
N GLN A 189 17.01 -8.97 -14.80
CA GLN A 189 17.79 -9.79 -15.72
C GLN A 189 17.85 -9.24 -17.15
N ARG A 190 16.82 -8.54 -17.61
CA ARG A 190 16.75 -8.00 -18.97
C ARG A 190 17.44 -6.65 -19.13
N PHE A 191 17.37 -5.80 -18.10
CA PHE A 191 17.82 -4.41 -18.16
C PHE A 191 19.11 -4.15 -17.39
N LYS A 192 19.59 -5.11 -16.58
CA LYS A 192 20.89 -5.03 -15.93
C LYS A 192 22.01 -5.19 -16.93
N ASP A 193 22.94 -4.26 -16.89
CA ASP A 193 24.21 -4.34 -17.61
C ASP A 193 25.09 -5.37 -16.87
N SER A 194 25.09 -6.63 -17.30
CA SER A 194 25.88 -7.70 -16.68
C SER A 194 26.27 -8.76 -17.70
N VAL A 195 27.38 -9.45 -17.45
CA VAL A 195 27.83 -10.58 -18.29
C VAL A 195 26.77 -11.68 -18.31
N HIS A 196 26.02 -11.84 -17.21
CA HIS A 196 24.95 -12.83 -17.07
C HIS A 196 23.72 -12.52 -17.94
N ALA A 197 23.37 -11.24 -18.10
CA ALA A 197 22.26 -10.80 -18.96
C ALA A 197 22.57 -10.95 -20.46
N GLY A 198 23.84 -11.13 -20.82
CA GLY A 198 24.28 -11.33 -22.20
C GLY A 198 23.91 -10.17 -23.12
N ILE A 199 23.68 -10.46 -24.40
CA ILE A 199 23.40 -9.44 -25.44
C ILE A 199 22.09 -8.66 -25.12
N ALA A 200 21.14 -9.28 -24.43
CA ALA A 200 19.88 -8.64 -24.06
C ALA A 200 20.05 -7.49 -23.04
N GLY A 201 21.04 -7.59 -22.14
CA GLY A 201 21.38 -6.56 -21.17
C GLY A 201 22.13 -5.34 -21.76
N ASN A 202 22.71 -5.48 -22.96
CA ASN A 202 23.51 -4.44 -23.62
C ASN A 202 22.68 -3.35 -24.31
N GLN A 203 21.72 -2.77 -23.60
CA GLN A 203 20.95 -1.60 -24.07
C GLN A 203 20.22 -1.80 -25.42
N GLN A 204 19.87 -3.05 -25.75
CA GLN A 204 19.28 -3.40 -27.05
C GLN A 204 17.78 -3.06 -27.14
N TRP A 205 17.09 -2.97 -26.00
CA TRP A 205 15.65 -2.74 -25.97
C TRP A 205 15.32 -1.27 -26.27
N GLY A 206 14.35 -1.02 -27.14
CA GLY A 206 13.92 0.34 -27.49
C GLY A 206 14.84 1.07 -28.48
N LEU A 207 15.83 0.39 -29.08
CA LEU A 207 16.58 0.94 -30.23
C LEU A 207 15.69 1.12 -31.46
N ASP A 208 14.60 0.34 -31.54
CA ASP A 208 13.54 0.44 -32.54
C ASP A 208 12.49 1.51 -32.19
N ALA A 209 12.57 2.10 -31.00
CA ALA A 209 11.64 3.15 -30.56
C ALA A 209 11.94 4.48 -31.27
N GLY A 210 11.27 4.67 -32.40
CA GLY A 210 11.36 5.90 -33.18
C GLY A 210 10.58 7.09 -32.58
N SER A 211 10.53 8.19 -33.33
CA SER A 211 9.82 9.42 -32.98
C SER A 211 8.34 9.21 -32.64
N HIS A 212 7.69 8.19 -33.24
CA HIS A 212 6.30 7.81 -32.96
C HIS A 212 6.06 7.29 -31.53
N GLN A 213 7.12 6.95 -30.79
CA GLN A 213 7.07 6.56 -29.38
C GLN A 213 7.70 7.63 -28.47
N ASN A 214 7.82 8.89 -28.92
CA ASN A 214 8.45 10.00 -28.18
C ASN A 214 9.89 9.68 -27.71
N SER A 215 10.64 8.91 -28.50
CA SER A 215 12.00 8.48 -28.15
C SER A 215 12.06 7.83 -26.76
N TRP A 216 11.06 7.01 -26.44
CA TRP A 216 10.95 6.37 -25.14
C TRP A 216 12.16 5.46 -24.90
N ASN A 217 12.84 5.67 -23.77
CA ASN A 217 14.01 4.90 -23.38
C ASN A 217 13.63 3.93 -22.24
N PRO A 218 13.60 2.61 -22.49
CA PRO A 218 13.30 1.63 -21.45
C PRO A 218 14.43 1.53 -20.41
N TYR A 219 15.60 2.15 -20.61
CA TYR A 219 16.65 2.23 -19.59
C TYR A 219 16.56 3.49 -18.70
N GLY A 220 15.58 4.36 -18.98
CA GLY A 220 15.28 5.55 -18.21
C GLY A 220 14.68 5.21 -16.84
N GLY A 221 15.16 5.85 -15.77
CA GLY A 221 14.62 5.66 -14.42
C GLY A 221 14.97 4.34 -13.74
N LEU A 222 15.83 3.50 -14.33
CA LEU A 222 16.25 2.24 -13.70
C LEU A 222 17.16 2.45 -12.47
N PRO A 223 17.12 1.52 -11.50
CA PRO A 223 17.99 1.54 -10.32
C PRO A 223 19.47 1.64 -10.66
N TYR A 224 20.23 2.38 -9.84
CA TYR A 224 21.66 2.62 -10.09
C TYR A 224 22.48 1.32 -10.10
N ASN A 225 22.13 0.36 -9.25
CA ASN A 225 22.76 -0.95 -9.17
C ASN A 225 22.52 -1.83 -10.41
N TRP A 226 21.53 -1.52 -11.25
CA TRP A 226 21.32 -2.24 -12.52
C TRP A 226 22.21 -1.69 -13.65
N LYS A 227 22.70 -0.46 -13.50
CA LYS A 227 23.58 0.21 -14.48
C LYS A 227 25.06 -0.01 -14.22
N LYS A 228 25.39 -0.60 -13.07
CA LYS A 228 26.76 -0.89 -12.70
C LYS A 228 27.09 -2.27 -13.27
N GLY A 229 27.71 -2.27 -14.44
CA GLY A 229 28.38 -3.46 -14.99
C GLY A 229 29.19 -4.17 -13.91
N ASP A 230 29.17 -5.49 -13.93
CA ASP A 230 30.04 -6.33 -13.08
C ASP A 230 31.53 -6.06 -13.39
#